data_AF-A0A929H0T8-F1
#
_entry.id   AF-A0A929H0T8-F1
#
_cell.length_a   1.000
_cell.length_b   1.000
_cell.length_c   1.000
_cell.angle_alpha   90.00
_cell.angle_beta   90.00
_cell.angle_gamma   90.00
#
_symmetry.space_group_name_H-M   'P 1'
#
loop_
_entity.id
_entity.type
_entity.pdbx_description
1 polymer ?
#
loop_
_entity_poly.entity_id
_entity_poly.type
_entity_poly.pdbx_seq_one_letter_code
_entity_poly.pdbx_strand_id
1 'polypeptide(L)'
;HEGGCFVTIEGPRFSTKGESLTYRAWGMDIIGMTTSPEAFLAREAEMCYAVMAHVTDYDVWHETEEAVNVEMLLETLAANATLAQNAIRELVTKLAAAERDCECGSTLAMALITQRDLIPEEVKRNLAPIVGKYLG
;
A
#
# COMPACT_ATOMS: atom_id res chain seq x y z
N HIS A 1 -11.14 12.23 0.93
CA HIS A 1 -9.80 12.85 1.03
C HIS A 1 -9.06 12.62 -0.28
N GLU A 2 -8.25 13.59 -0.74
CA GLU A 2 -7.49 13.49 -2.02
C GLU A 2 -6.05 12.97 -1.84
N GLY A 3 -5.61 12.75 -0.60
CA GLY A 3 -4.29 12.21 -0.28
C GLY A 3 -4.04 12.17 1.23
N GLY A 4 -2.88 11.64 1.63
CA GLY A 4 -2.39 11.62 3.01
C GLY A 4 -1.11 10.79 3.17
N CYS A 5 -0.35 11.06 4.23
CA CYS A 5 0.82 10.30 4.64
C CYS A 5 0.40 9.05 5.42
N PHE A 6 0.79 7.88 4.92
CA PHE A 6 0.46 6.59 5.53
C PHE A 6 1.66 6.05 6.31
N VAL A 7 1.45 5.65 7.58
CA VAL A 7 2.42 4.92 8.38
C VAL A 7 2.03 3.45 8.50
N THR A 8 2.96 2.56 8.14
CA THR A 8 2.81 1.12 8.37
C THR A 8 3.52 0.74 9.66
N ILE A 9 2.82 0.09 10.59
CA ILE A 9 3.40 -0.53 11.79
C ILE A 9 3.32 -2.06 11.67
N GLU A 10 4.13 -2.78 12.46
CA GLU A 10 4.18 -4.24 12.42
C GLU A 10 2.86 -4.92 12.88
N GLY A 11 2.16 -4.34 13.85
CA GLY A 11 1.05 -5.02 14.52
C GLY A 11 1.50 -6.26 15.33
N PRO A 12 0.59 -7.18 15.72
CA PRO A 12 -0.88 -7.11 15.60
C PRO A 12 -1.53 -6.20 16.65
N ARG A 13 -0.73 -5.67 17.60
CA ARG A 13 -1.25 -4.71 18.58
C ARG A 13 -1.55 -3.37 17.91
N PHE A 14 -2.55 -2.67 18.43
CA PHE A 14 -2.71 -1.26 18.15
C PHE A 14 -1.56 -0.45 18.77
N SER A 15 -1.39 0.76 18.25
CA SER A 15 -0.46 1.74 18.81
C SER A 15 -0.83 2.06 20.25
N THR A 16 0.13 2.47 21.05
CA THR A 16 -0.14 3.19 22.29
C THR A 16 -0.51 4.64 21.97
N LYS A 17 -1.09 5.36 22.94
CA LYS A 17 -1.33 6.80 22.80
C LYS A 17 -0.04 7.59 22.51
N GLY A 18 1.08 7.20 23.12
CA GLY A 18 2.38 7.84 22.88
C GLY A 18 2.88 7.65 21.45
N GLU A 19 2.73 6.45 20.89
CA GLU A 19 3.05 6.17 19.48
C GLU A 19 2.12 6.93 18.54
N SER A 20 0.82 6.94 18.80
CA SER A 20 -0.18 7.68 18.01
C SER A 20 0.15 9.18 17.95
N LEU A 21 0.49 9.78 19.10
CA LEU A 21 0.91 11.18 19.18
C LEU A 21 2.22 11.43 18.44
N THR A 22 3.15 10.47 18.46
CA THR A 22 4.42 10.55 17.73
C THR A 22 4.19 10.56 16.22
N TYR A 23 3.36 9.63 15.70
CA TYR A 23 3.06 9.56 14.27
C TYR A 23 2.32 10.82 13.78
N ARG A 24 1.40 11.35 14.59
CA ARG A 24 0.75 12.64 14.30
C ARG A 24 1.75 13.79 14.28
N ALA A 25 2.69 13.82 15.23
CA ALA A 25 3.76 14.83 15.25
C ALA A 25 4.71 14.72 14.05
N TRP A 26 4.84 13.53 13.44
CA TRP A 26 5.54 13.32 12.18
C TRP A 26 4.72 13.73 10.95
N GLY A 27 3.46 14.12 11.12
CA GLY A 27 2.56 14.50 10.03
C GLY A 27 1.92 13.32 9.31
N MET A 28 1.83 12.15 9.96
CA MET A 28 1.12 11.00 9.40
C MET A 28 -0.40 11.18 9.55
N ASP A 29 -1.14 10.88 8.49
CA ASP A 29 -2.59 11.02 8.42
C ASP A 29 -3.32 9.70 8.70
N ILE A 30 -2.75 8.57 8.25
CA ILE A 30 -3.37 7.24 8.32
C ILE A 30 -2.34 6.23 8.84
N ILE A 31 -2.80 5.30 9.67
CA ILE A 31 -2.01 4.18 10.17
C ILE A 31 -2.61 2.85 9.70
N GLY A 32 -1.75 1.87 9.39
CA GLY A 32 -2.16 0.50 9.15
C GLY A 32 -0.99 -0.47 9.24
N MET A 33 -1.18 -1.71 8.77
CA MET A 33 -0.22 -2.80 8.99
C MET A 33 0.21 -3.53 7.71
N THR A 34 -0.29 -3.14 6.52
CA THR A 34 -0.15 -3.96 5.30
C THR A 34 0.51 -3.26 4.11
N THR A 35 0.51 -1.92 4.05
CA THR A 35 1.03 -1.19 2.88
C THR A 35 2.54 -1.36 2.68
N SER A 36 3.29 -1.60 3.75
CA SER A 36 4.71 -1.98 3.68
C SER A 36 4.87 -3.43 4.12
N PRO A 37 5.56 -4.30 3.36
CA PRO A 37 6.40 -3.99 2.18
C PRO A 37 5.67 -4.02 0.82
N GLU A 38 4.34 -4.17 0.77
CA GLU A 38 3.60 -4.33 -0.50
C GLU A 38 3.88 -3.24 -1.53
N ALA A 39 3.87 -1.97 -1.13
CA ALA A 39 4.16 -0.83 -1.99
C ALA A 39 5.59 -0.85 -2.56
N PHE A 40 6.56 -1.36 -1.78
CA PHE A 40 7.96 -1.46 -2.20
C PHE A 40 8.10 -2.55 -3.27
N LEU A 41 7.51 -3.72 -3.01
CA LEU A 41 7.53 -4.85 -3.94
C LEU A 41 6.81 -4.53 -5.24
N ALA A 42 5.67 -3.82 -5.19
CA ALA A 42 4.96 -3.38 -6.38
C ALA A 42 5.82 -2.42 -7.23
N ARG A 43 6.61 -1.55 -6.59
CA ARG A 43 7.54 -0.67 -7.29
C ARG A 43 8.71 -1.43 -7.92
N GLU A 44 9.27 -2.41 -7.21
CA GLU A 44 10.31 -3.29 -7.76
C GLU A 44 9.81 -4.10 -8.96
N ALA A 45 8.54 -4.53 -8.92
CA ALA A 45 7.84 -5.19 -10.03
C ALA A 45 7.33 -4.21 -11.11
N GLU A 46 7.63 -2.91 -11.01
CA GLU A 46 7.27 -1.87 -11.99
C GLU A 46 5.77 -1.75 -12.27
N MET A 47 4.99 -2.04 -11.23
CA MET A 47 3.54 -1.89 -11.21
C MET A 47 3.17 -0.48 -10.75
N CYS A 48 2.13 0.09 -11.36
CA CYS A 48 1.49 1.27 -10.78
C CYS A 48 0.74 0.83 -9.51
N TYR A 49 1.05 1.45 -8.38
CA TYR A 49 0.48 1.11 -7.08
C TYR A 49 -0.16 2.33 -6.43
N ALA A 50 -1.36 2.14 -5.88
CA ALA A 50 -2.09 3.16 -5.12
C ALA A 50 -2.86 2.48 -3.99
N VAL A 51 -3.07 3.20 -2.89
CA VAL A 51 -3.80 2.71 -1.72
C VAL A 51 -5.16 3.38 -1.64
N MET A 52 -6.22 2.57 -1.58
CA MET A 52 -7.56 3.01 -1.19
C MET A 52 -7.77 2.65 0.29
N ALA A 53 -7.38 3.56 1.18
CA ALA A 53 -7.52 3.34 2.62
C ALA A 53 -8.96 3.65 3.08
N HIS A 54 -9.55 2.73 3.83
CA HIS A 54 -10.85 2.91 4.46
C HIS A 54 -10.65 3.15 5.95
N VAL A 55 -10.94 4.37 6.41
CA VAL A 55 -10.87 4.72 7.82
C VAL A 55 -11.97 3.99 8.56
N THR A 56 -11.59 3.13 9.51
CA THR A 56 -12.51 2.34 10.33
C THR A 56 -12.75 2.95 11.70
N ASP A 57 -11.76 3.68 12.21
CA ASP A 57 -11.76 4.31 13.53
C ASP A 57 -10.66 5.38 13.58
N TYR A 58 -10.62 6.14 14.68
CA TYR A 58 -9.67 7.22 14.88
C TYR A 58 -8.39 6.80 15.61
N ASP A 59 -8.03 5.52 15.73
CA ASP A 59 -6.93 5.04 16.58
C ASP A 59 -7.09 5.52 18.05
N VAL A 60 -6.18 5.14 18.94
CA VAL A 60 -6.35 5.36 20.40
C VAL A 60 -6.08 6.81 20.87
N TRP A 61 -5.92 7.77 19.97
CA TRP A 61 -5.70 9.18 20.35
C TRP A 61 -6.99 9.94 20.64
N HIS A 62 -8.13 9.45 20.15
CA HIS A 62 -9.43 10.11 20.33
C HIS A 62 -10.12 9.61 21.61
N GLU A 63 -10.08 10.42 22.67
CA GLU A 63 -10.62 10.05 24.00
C GLU A 63 -12.16 10.16 24.11
N THR A 64 -12.88 10.54 23.05
CA THR A 64 -14.28 11.01 23.14
C THR A 64 -15.34 10.13 22.47
N GLU A 65 -15.01 8.98 21.91
CA GLU A 65 -16.03 8.04 21.42
C GLU A 65 -16.13 6.80 22.30
N GLU A 66 -17.37 6.30 22.46
CA GLU A 66 -17.68 5.07 23.18
C GLU A 66 -16.74 3.93 22.76
N ALA A 67 -16.35 3.09 23.72
CA ALA A 67 -15.46 1.96 23.47
C ALA A 67 -15.90 1.20 22.21
N VAL A 68 -15.00 1.10 21.22
CA VAL A 68 -15.25 0.50 19.90
C VAL A 68 -16.01 -0.81 20.05
N ASN A 69 -17.32 -0.79 19.74
CA ASN A 69 -18.12 -2.01 19.69
C ASN A 69 -17.74 -2.77 18.42
N VAL A 70 -17.37 -4.04 18.57
CA VAL A 70 -17.05 -4.95 17.46
C VAL A 70 -18.18 -4.97 16.41
N GLU A 71 -19.44 -4.84 16.83
CA GLU A 71 -20.58 -4.81 15.92
C GLU A 71 -20.57 -3.56 15.02
N MET A 72 -20.32 -2.37 15.59
CA MET A 72 -20.20 -1.12 14.81
C MET A 72 -19.01 -1.16 13.84
N LEU A 73 -17.90 -1.78 14.26
CA LEU A 73 -16.75 -2.01 13.39
C LEU A 73 -17.12 -2.92 12.20
N LEU A 74 -17.82 -4.02 12.46
CA LEU A 74 -18.25 -4.97 11.43
C LEU A 74 -19.23 -4.34 10.44
N GLU A 75 -20.19 -3.54 10.90
CA GLU A 75 -21.12 -2.79 10.05
C GLU A 75 -20.37 -1.78 9.16
N THR A 76 -19.44 -1.03 9.75
CA THR A 76 -18.60 -0.06 9.02
C THR A 76 -17.75 -0.75 7.97
N LEU A 77 -17.15 -1.90 8.30
CA LEU A 77 -16.38 -2.72 7.37
C LEU A 77 -17.23 -3.22 6.20
N ALA A 78 -18.45 -3.71 6.47
CA ALA A 78 -19.36 -4.21 5.43
C ALA A 78 -19.81 -3.09 4.48
N ALA A 79 -20.15 -1.92 5.02
CA ALA A 79 -20.50 -0.74 4.22
C ALA A 79 -19.31 -0.27 3.36
N ASN A 80 -18.12 -0.21 3.96
CA ASN A 80 -16.88 0.15 3.26
C ASN A 80 -16.54 -0.84 2.15
N ALA A 81 -16.77 -2.14 2.35
CA ALA A 81 -16.51 -3.16 1.33
C ALA A 81 -17.38 -2.97 0.08
N THR A 82 -18.66 -2.64 0.25
CA THR A 82 -19.55 -2.40 -0.90
C THR A 82 -19.12 -1.15 -1.68
N LEU A 83 -18.76 -0.08 -0.96
CA LEU A 83 -18.24 1.14 -1.58
C LEU A 83 -16.94 0.88 -2.35
N ALA A 84 -16.00 0.14 -1.74
CA ALA A 84 -14.74 -0.24 -2.35
C ALA A 84 -14.95 -1.03 -3.65
N GLN A 85 -15.86 -2.02 -3.63
CA GLN A 85 -16.18 -2.83 -4.82
C GLN A 85 -16.73 -1.98 -5.96
N ASN A 86 -17.62 -1.04 -5.67
CA ASN A 86 -18.16 -0.14 -6.70
C ASN A 86 -17.07 0.79 -7.26
N ALA A 87 -16.24 1.36 -6.39
CA ALA A 87 -15.12 2.20 -6.80
C ALA A 87 -14.13 1.44 -7.69
N ILE A 88 -13.80 0.19 -7.35
CA ILE A 88 -12.92 -0.67 -8.16
C ILE A 88 -13.54 -0.96 -9.54
N ARG A 89 -14.85 -1.25 -9.63
CA ARG A 89 -15.52 -1.49 -10.93
C ARG A 89 -15.42 -0.29 -11.86
N GLU A 90 -15.64 0.91 -11.33
CA GLU A 90 -15.50 2.15 -12.10
C GLU A 90 -14.04 2.41 -12.48
N LEU A 91 -13.12 2.21 -11.54
CA LEU A 91 -11.69 2.42 -11.76
C LEU A 91 -11.15 1.51 -12.87
N VAL A 92 -11.48 0.23 -12.86
CA VAL A 92 -11.04 -0.73 -13.90
C VAL A 92 -11.50 -0.29 -15.28
N THR A 93 -12.73 0.21 -15.40
CA THR A 93 -13.26 0.70 -16.68
C THR A 93 -12.49 1.94 -17.16
N LYS A 94 -12.18 2.87 -16.25
CA LYS A 94 -11.40 4.09 -16.55
C LYS A 94 -9.96 3.77 -16.92
N LEU A 95 -9.30 2.87 -16.18
CA LEU A 95 -7.92 2.44 -16.45
C LEU A 95 -7.80 1.71 -17.78
N ALA A 96 -8.79 0.89 -18.16
CA ALA A 96 -8.79 0.20 -19.45
C ALA A 96 -8.84 1.16 -20.65
N ALA A 97 -9.41 2.35 -20.47
CA ALA A 97 -9.48 3.39 -21.49
C ALA A 97 -8.31 4.39 -21.45
N ALA A 98 -7.49 4.36 -20.39
CA ALA A 98 -6.41 5.30 -20.18
C ALA A 98 -5.10 4.80 -20.81
N GLU A 99 -4.33 5.71 -21.40
CA GLU A 99 -2.95 5.43 -21.78
C GLU A 99 -2.04 5.54 -20.56
N ARG A 100 -1.01 4.69 -20.49
CA ARG A 100 -0.01 4.73 -19.42
C ARG A 100 1.08 5.74 -19.78
N ASP A 101 1.08 6.87 -19.10
CA ASP A 101 2.06 7.96 -19.28
C ASP A 101 3.13 8.03 -18.17
N CYS A 102 3.01 7.22 -17.13
CA CYS A 102 3.93 7.22 -16.00
C CYS A 102 5.21 6.39 -16.24
N GLU A 103 6.28 6.75 -15.53
CA GLU A 103 7.58 6.05 -15.58
C GLU A 103 7.62 4.73 -14.79
N CYS A 104 6.54 4.38 -14.07
CA CYS A 104 6.49 3.19 -13.21
C CYS A 104 6.89 1.90 -13.94
N GLY A 105 6.67 1.81 -15.26
CA GLY A 105 6.97 0.63 -16.08
C GLY A 105 8.45 0.41 -16.38
N SER A 106 9.35 1.30 -15.95
CA SER A 106 10.80 1.22 -16.19
C SER A 106 11.65 1.58 -14.97
N THR A 107 11.05 1.74 -13.79
CA THR A 107 11.75 2.22 -12.58
C THR A 107 12.90 1.32 -12.13
N LEU A 108 12.84 0.03 -12.42
CA LEU A 108 13.86 -0.92 -12.00
C LEU A 108 15.16 -0.78 -12.82
N ALA A 109 15.10 -0.22 -14.04
CA ALA A 109 16.26 -0.05 -14.92
C ALA A 109 17.45 0.63 -14.23
N MET A 110 17.17 1.63 -13.40
CA MET A 110 18.18 2.47 -12.74
C MET A 110 18.55 1.97 -11.33
N ALA A 111 17.85 0.96 -10.81
CA ALA A 111 18.06 0.44 -9.46
C ALA A 111 18.92 -0.84 -9.44
N LEU A 112 19.14 -1.48 -10.59
CA LEU A 112 19.97 -2.68 -10.71
C LEU A 112 21.47 -2.33 -10.67
N ILE A 113 22.10 -2.57 -9.53
CA ILE A 113 23.54 -2.34 -9.32
C ILE A 113 24.40 -3.62 -9.45
N THR A 114 23.77 -4.79 -9.41
CA THR A 114 24.47 -6.08 -9.44
C THR A 114 25.16 -6.31 -10.78
N GLN A 115 26.43 -6.70 -10.76
CA GLN A 115 27.18 -7.04 -11.98
C GLN A 115 26.52 -8.23 -12.68
N ARG A 116 26.12 -8.03 -13.94
CA ARG A 116 25.30 -9.00 -14.70
C ARG A 116 25.94 -10.38 -14.82
N ASP A 117 27.25 -10.43 -15.02
CA ASP A 117 28.01 -11.68 -15.21
C ASP A 117 28.14 -12.50 -13.91
N LEU A 118 27.85 -11.90 -12.75
CA LEU A 118 27.89 -12.57 -11.46
C LEU A 118 26.51 -13.06 -10.98
N ILE A 119 25.44 -12.77 -11.72
CA ILE A 119 24.09 -13.17 -11.33
C ILE A 119 23.89 -14.65 -11.67
N PRO A 120 23.65 -15.54 -10.69
CA PRO A 120 23.43 -16.95 -10.97
C PRO A 120 22.21 -17.17 -11.87
N GLU A 121 22.29 -18.13 -12.79
CA GLU A 121 21.20 -18.47 -13.71
C GLU A 121 19.90 -18.85 -13.00
N GLU A 122 20.01 -19.49 -11.82
CA GLU A 122 18.85 -19.78 -10.99
C GLU A 122 18.12 -18.52 -10.52
N VAL A 123 18.86 -17.47 -10.13
CA VAL A 123 18.27 -16.20 -9.68
C VAL A 123 17.60 -15.48 -10.85
N LYS A 124 18.23 -15.47 -12.03
CA LYS A 124 17.63 -14.90 -13.25
C LYS A 124 16.31 -15.59 -13.57
N ARG A 125 16.26 -16.92 -13.50
CA ARG A 125 15.05 -17.70 -13.74
C ARG A 125 13.97 -17.40 -12.71
N ASN A 126 14.31 -17.35 -11.42
CA ASN A 126 13.35 -17.12 -10.34
C ASN A 126 12.76 -15.71 -10.39
N LEU A 127 13.57 -14.71 -10.76
CA LEU A 127 13.15 -13.31 -10.84
C LEU A 127 12.71 -12.89 -12.25
N ALA A 128 12.67 -13.81 -13.22
CA ALA A 128 12.33 -13.51 -14.61
C ALA A 128 11.05 -12.65 -14.79
N PRO A 129 9.96 -12.84 -14.01
CA PRO A 129 8.77 -11.99 -14.12
C PRO A 129 9.02 -10.50 -13.82
N ILE A 130 10.07 -10.18 -13.05
CA ILE A 130 10.41 -8.82 -12.60
C ILE A 130 11.61 -8.29 -13.40
N VAL A 131 12.70 -9.05 -13.46
CA VAL A 131 13.99 -8.58 -14.00
C VAL A 131 14.26 -9.05 -15.44
N GLY A 132 13.44 -9.94 -15.99
CA GLY A 132 13.73 -10.63 -17.26
C GLY A 132 13.97 -9.67 -18.42
N LYS A 133 13.22 -8.57 -18.48
CA LYS A 133 13.40 -7.53 -19.50
C LYS A 133 14.76 -6.81 -19.45
N TYR A 134 15.52 -6.93 -18.36
CA TYR A 134 16.84 -6.33 -18.18
C TYR A 134 18.00 -7.32 -18.21
N LEU A 135 17.76 -8.55 -17.75
CA LEU A 135 18.82 -9.53 -17.51
C LEU A 135 18.88 -10.66 -18.55
N GLY A 136 17.91 -10.76 -19.46
CA GLY A 136 17.87 -11.77 -20.52
C GLY A 136 17.47 -13.13 -19.98
#